data_AF-A0A7S0L7W4-F1
#
_entry.id   AF-A0A7S0L7W4-F1
#
_cell.length_a   1.000
_cell.length_b   1.000
_cell.length_c   1.000
_cell.angle_alpha   90.00
_cell.angle_beta   90.00
_cell.angle_gamma   90.00
#
_symmetry.space_group_name_H-M   'P 1'
#
loop_
_entity.id
_entity.type
_entity.pdbx_description
1 polymer ?
#
loop_
_entity_poly.entity_id
_entity_poly.type
_entity_poly.pdbx_seq_one_letter_code
_entity_poly.pdbx_strand_id
1 'polypeptide(L)'
;RSMAGMQQLELLRLANNRLRRLPEWLFELPQLTWLAVAGNPAFEPPPPRKSLSAIALADLALQQKLGEGTSGIVHRALWRDEVVAVKMYKQALSSDGRNIDEVVASSAVEHPHIVKLLGFFETPSLGSVLEWTDGYAALGMPPSFDTVTRDTYAPGTSFSSAFVQRSACGVSAAAAHLHARYMSHGDLYAHNILVRPSGDAKLGDFGAAFYYGPDSAHAERYQ
;
A
#
# COMPACT_ATOMS: atom_id res chain seq x y z
N ARG A 1 -13.53 3.49 29.37
CA ARG A 1 -14.52 4.30 28.60
C ARG A 1 -14.41 3.87 27.14
N SER A 2 -15.54 3.63 26.47
CA SER A 2 -15.56 3.20 25.06
C SER A 2 -15.60 4.39 24.11
N MET A 3 -15.13 4.23 22.88
CA MET A 3 -15.25 5.21 21.79
C MET A 3 -16.53 5.02 20.95
N ALA A 4 -17.41 4.08 21.31
CA ALA A 4 -18.65 3.79 20.58
C ALA A 4 -19.57 5.01 20.33
N GLY A 5 -19.46 6.06 21.15
CA GLY A 5 -20.23 7.31 20.98
C GLY A 5 -19.61 8.32 20.00
N MET A 6 -18.44 8.04 19.40
CA MET A 6 -17.74 8.99 18.54
C MET A 6 -18.31 9.02 17.11
N GLN A 7 -19.47 9.66 16.96
CA GLN A 7 -20.21 9.74 15.69
C GLN A 7 -19.47 10.46 14.54
N GLN A 8 -18.44 11.24 14.87
CA GLN A 8 -17.61 12.00 13.92
C GLN A 8 -16.21 11.39 13.72
N LEU A 9 -15.96 10.17 14.22
CA LEU A 9 -14.67 9.54 14.05
C LEU A 9 -14.53 9.03 12.61
N GLU A 10 -13.66 9.67 11.83
CA GLU A 10 -13.40 9.30 10.43
C GLU A 10 -12.18 8.40 10.25
N LEU A 11 -11.16 8.63 11.07
CA LEU A 11 -9.86 7.98 10.97
C LEU A 11 -9.48 7.39 12.32
N LEU A 12 -9.10 6.12 12.32
CA LEU A 12 -8.59 5.44 13.51
C LEU A 12 -7.34 4.61 13.20
N ARG A 13 -6.24 4.92 13.90
CA ARG A 13 -4.96 4.17 13.83
C ARG A 13 -4.84 3.21 15.00
N LEU A 14 -4.88 1.91 14.71
CA LEU A 14 -4.68 0.81 15.65
C LEU A 14 -3.55 -0.15 15.22
N ALA A 15 -2.77 0.21 14.20
CA ALA A 15 -1.68 -0.61 13.69
C ALA A 15 -0.62 -0.93 14.76
N ASN A 16 0.11 -2.02 14.58
CA ASN A 16 1.22 -2.47 15.45
C ASN A 16 0.84 -2.62 16.93
N ASN A 17 -0.38 -3.08 17.21
CA ASN A 17 -0.85 -3.43 18.54
C ASN A 17 -0.89 -4.97 18.74
N ARG A 18 -1.52 -5.43 19.83
CA ARG A 18 -1.70 -6.87 20.14
C ARG A 18 -3.16 -7.31 19.99
N LEU A 19 -3.91 -6.67 19.09
CA LEU A 19 -5.33 -6.94 18.91
C LEU A 19 -5.53 -8.31 18.25
N ARG A 20 -6.29 -9.18 18.92
CA ARG A 20 -6.74 -10.48 18.40
C ARG A 20 -8.15 -10.44 17.81
N ARG A 21 -8.85 -9.33 18.03
CA ARG A 21 -10.16 -9.00 17.46
C ARG A 21 -10.41 -7.50 17.59
N LEU A 22 -11.25 -6.97 16.71
CA LEU A 22 -11.82 -5.63 16.88
C LEU A 22 -13.18 -5.73 17.57
N PRO A 23 -13.59 -4.69 18.32
CA PRO A 23 -14.92 -4.65 18.90
C PRO A 23 -15.99 -4.33 17.84
N GLU A 24 -17.17 -4.96 17.95
CA GLU A 24 -18.26 -4.85 16.96
C GLU A 24 -18.69 -3.40 16.67
N TRP A 25 -18.78 -2.57 17.72
CA TRP A 25 -19.20 -1.17 17.58
C TRP A 25 -18.32 -0.35 16.64
N LEU A 26 -17.08 -0.79 16.36
CA LEU A 26 -16.19 -0.11 15.43
C LEU A 26 -16.78 -0.07 14.01
N PHE A 27 -17.43 -1.17 13.61
CA PHE A 27 -18.05 -1.33 12.28
C PHE A 27 -19.42 -0.64 12.19
N GLU A 28 -19.96 -0.21 13.33
CA GLU A 28 -21.21 0.54 13.43
C GLU A 28 -21.00 2.06 13.38
N LEU A 29 -19.74 2.54 13.46
CA LEU A 29 -19.45 3.97 13.37
C LEU A 29 -19.78 4.51 11.98
N PRO A 30 -20.64 5.54 11.87
CA PRO A 30 -21.19 5.95 10.59
C PRO A 30 -20.20 6.69 9.68
N GLN A 31 -19.18 7.32 10.27
CA GLN A 31 -18.20 8.14 9.54
C GLN A 31 -16.82 7.48 9.44
N LEU A 32 -16.60 6.32 10.07
CA LEU A 32 -15.29 5.66 10.04
C LEU A 32 -15.02 5.17 8.62
N THR A 33 -14.05 5.81 7.97
CA THR A 33 -13.68 5.55 6.57
C THR A 33 -12.25 5.03 6.46
N TRP A 34 -11.40 5.32 7.44
CA TRP A 34 -10.02 4.87 7.44
C TRP A 34 -9.66 4.18 8.75
N LEU A 35 -9.19 2.94 8.65
CA LEU A 35 -8.86 2.07 9.77
C LEU A 35 -7.55 1.35 9.52
N ALA A 36 -6.47 1.81 10.16
CA ALA A 36 -5.20 1.08 10.13
C ALA A 36 -5.15 0.05 11.25
N VAL A 37 -5.05 -1.22 10.87
CA VAL A 37 -5.02 -2.36 11.80
C VAL A 37 -3.89 -3.34 11.49
N ALA A 38 -3.06 -3.08 10.48
CA ALA A 38 -1.94 -3.94 10.13
C ALA A 38 -0.94 -4.11 11.28
N GLY A 39 -0.16 -5.19 11.26
CA GLY A 39 0.78 -5.53 12.34
C GLY A 39 0.13 -6.02 13.64
N ASN A 40 -1.17 -6.26 13.66
CA ASN A 40 -1.88 -6.92 14.77
C ASN A 40 -2.03 -8.42 14.49
N PRO A 41 -2.03 -9.30 15.53
CA PRO A 41 -2.24 -10.75 15.36
C PRO A 41 -3.54 -11.14 14.64
N ALA A 42 -4.60 -10.33 14.74
CA ALA A 42 -5.86 -10.58 14.03
C ALA A 42 -5.77 -10.36 12.52
N PHE A 43 -4.73 -9.67 12.05
CA PHE A 43 -4.61 -9.14 10.69
C PHE A 43 -3.25 -9.43 10.05
N GLU A 44 -2.61 -10.53 10.45
CA GLU A 44 -1.31 -10.96 9.91
C GLU A 44 -1.40 -11.17 8.40
N PRO A 45 -0.38 -10.78 7.63
CA PRO A 45 -0.41 -10.88 6.17
C PRO A 45 -0.63 -12.33 5.74
N PRO A 46 -1.29 -12.56 4.58
CA PRO A 46 -1.54 -13.91 4.12
C PRO A 46 -0.23 -14.61 3.77
N PRO A 47 -0.22 -15.96 3.76
CA PRO A 47 0.95 -16.68 3.29
C PRO A 47 1.32 -16.25 1.86
N PRO A 48 2.62 -16.10 1.55
CA PRO A 48 3.08 -15.67 0.23
C PRO A 48 2.65 -16.68 -0.84
N ARG A 49 2.22 -16.20 -2.02
CA ARG A 49 1.74 -17.07 -3.12
C ARG A 49 2.84 -17.86 -3.81
N LYS A 50 4.05 -17.32 -3.78
CA LYS A 50 5.25 -17.89 -4.39
C LYS A 50 6.39 -17.73 -3.38
N SER A 51 7.38 -18.60 -3.49
CA SER A 51 8.63 -18.40 -2.75
C SER A 51 9.21 -17.05 -3.17
N LEU A 52 9.27 -16.13 -2.21
CA LEU A 52 9.87 -14.82 -2.38
C LEU A 52 11.35 -14.98 -2.73
N SER A 53 11.78 -14.36 -3.82
CA SER A 53 13.19 -14.40 -4.21
C SER A 53 13.98 -13.43 -3.34
N ALA A 54 14.91 -13.98 -2.56
CA ALA A 54 15.95 -13.19 -1.91
C ALA A 54 16.96 -12.75 -2.98
N ILE A 55 17.15 -11.45 -3.12
CA ILE A 55 18.09 -10.81 -4.06
C ILE A 55 19.20 -10.20 -3.22
N ALA A 56 20.48 -10.44 -3.51
CA ALA A 56 21.53 -9.76 -2.76
C ALA A 56 21.55 -8.28 -3.15
N LEU A 57 21.69 -7.37 -2.17
CA LEU A 57 21.84 -5.93 -2.47
C LEU A 57 23.06 -5.67 -3.38
N ALA A 58 24.10 -6.50 -3.28
CA ALA A 58 25.28 -6.43 -4.13
C ALA A 58 24.99 -6.75 -5.62
N ASP A 59 23.88 -7.44 -5.92
CA ASP A 59 23.43 -7.72 -7.29
C ASP A 59 22.63 -6.54 -7.90
N LEU A 60 22.33 -5.52 -7.08
CA LEU A 60 21.57 -4.33 -7.48
C LEU A 60 22.53 -3.16 -7.69
N ALA A 61 22.71 -2.74 -8.94
CA ALA A 61 23.43 -1.51 -9.23
C ALA A 61 22.52 -0.31 -8.95
N LEU A 62 22.52 0.17 -7.70
CA LEU A 62 21.76 1.35 -7.28
C LEU A 62 22.21 2.60 -8.06
N GLN A 63 21.23 3.42 -8.44
CA GLN A 63 21.43 4.66 -9.18
C GLN A 63 20.73 5.81 -8.46
N GLN A 64 20.12 6.74 -9.20
CA GLN A 64 19.51 7.93 -8.62
C GLN A 64 18.35 7.61 -7.67
N LYS A 65 18.24 8.42 -6.63
CA LYS A 65 17.07 8.46 -5.75
C LYS A 65 15.87 9.00 -6.53
N LEU A 66 14.76 8.29 -6.44
CA LEU A 66 13.47 8.64 -7.05
C LEU A 66 12.57 9.38 -6.07
N GLY A 67 12.65 9.02 -4.78
CA GLY A 67 11.82 9.62 -3.75
C GLY A 67 12.21 9.16 -2.35
N GLU A 68 11.70 9.87 -1.35
CA GLU A 68 11.82 9.51 0.06
C GLU A 68 10.51 9.81 0.77
N GLY A 69 10.00 8.82 1.48
CA GLY A 69 8.82 8.94 2.33
C GLY A 69 9.12 8.52 3.76
N THR A 70 8.05 8.36 4.53
CA THR A 70 8.10 7.86 5.92
C THR A 70 8.60 6.42 5.99
N SER A 71 8.16 5.58 5.05
CA SER A 71 8.49 4.15 4.99
C SER A 71 9.94 3.87 4.56
N GLY A 72 10.49 4.69 3.67
CA GLY A 72 11.78 4.40 3.07
C GLY A 72 12.26 5.39 2.01
N ILE A 73 13.36 5.01 1.37
CA ILE A 73 13.94 5.71 0.22
C ILE A 73 13.81 4.81 -0.99
N VAL A 74 13.30 5.34 -2.09
CA VAL A 74 13.16 4.60 -3.36
C VAL A 74 14.26 5.05 -4.31
N HIS A 75 15.00 4.09 -4.86
CA HIS A 75 16.05 4.30 -5.86
C HIS A 75 15.68 3.62 -7.18
N ARG A 76 16.17 4.18 -8.28
CA ARG A 76 16.32 3.42 -9.53
C ARG A 76 17.51 2.49 -9.36
N ALA A 77 17.45 1.29 -9.93
CA ALA A 77 18.59 0.39 -9.99
C ALA A 77 18.58 -0.45 -11.28
N LEU A 78 19.69 -1.12 -11.56
CA LEU A 78 19.75 -2.21 -12.53
C LEU A 78 19.88 -3.55 -11.80
N TRP A 79 19.11 -4.54 -12.25
CA TRP A 79 19.19 -5.93 -11.80
C TRP A 79 19.15 -6.85 -13.02
N ARG A 80 20.25 -7.58 -13.29
CA ARG A 80 20.38 -8.45 -14.48
C ARG A 80 20.07 -7.69 -15.79
N ASP A 81 20.65 -6.51 -15.93
CA ASP A 81 20.45 -5.57 -17.05
C ASP A 81 19.03 -5.00 -17.23
N GLU A 82 18.09 -5.36 -16.35
CA GLU A 82 16.74 -4.79 -16.31
C GLU A 82 16.67 -3.62 -15.32
N VAL A 83 15.91 -2.60 -15.69
CA VAL A 83 15.64 -1.46 -14.80
C VAL A 83 14.61 -1.88 -13.75
N VAL A 84 14.89 -1.57 -12.49
CA VAL A 84 14.00 -1.85 -11.35
C VAL A 84 13.90 -0.65 -10.41
N ALA A 85 12.87 -0.65 -9.57
CA ALA A 85 12.76 0.27 -8.44
C ALA A 85 13.12 -0.46 -7.14
N VAL A 86 13.97 0.13 -6.30
CA VAL A 86 14.42 -0.44 -5.03
C VAL A 86 13.96 0.44 -3.88
N LYS A 87 13.02 -0.06 -3.06
CA LYS A 87 12.55 0.60 -1.83
C LYS A 87 13.39 0.09 -0.66
N MET A 88 14.23 0.94 -0.08
CA MET A 88 15.00 0.65 1.12
C MET A 88 14.25 1.19 2.34
N TYR A 89 13.90 0.32 3.28
CA TYR A 89 13.15 0.71 4.48
C TYR A 89 14.07 1.33 5.53
N LYS A 90 13.63 2.43 6.17
CA LYS A 90 14.43 3.17 7.17
C LYS A 90 14.47 2.49 8.54
N GLN A 91 13.42 1.77 8.90
CA GLN A 91 13.22 1.11 10.19
C GLN A 91 12.58 -0.27 9.97
N ALA A 92 12.47 -1.10 11.02
CA ALA A 92 11.73 -2.38 10.92
C ALA A 92 10.20 -2.20 11.03
N LEU A 93 9.77 -1.12 11.69
CA LEU A 93 8.38 -0.76 11.96
C LEU A 93 8.04 0.56 11.28
N SER A 94 6.81 0.71 10.77
CA SER A 94 6.22 1.97 10.33
C SER A 94 5.03 2.35 11.23
N SER A 95 4.41 3.51 11.01
CA SER A 95 3.15 3.88 11.68
C SER A 95 1.98 2.95 11.35
N ASP A 96 2.05 2.26 10.22
CA ASP A 96 0.91 1.58 9.62
C ASP A 96 1.06 0.05 9.59
N GLY A 97 2.25 -0.48 9.92
CA GLY A 97 2.51 -1.92 10.03
C GLY A 97 3.98 -2.27 10.27
N ARG A 98 4.35 -3.55 10.16
CA ARG A 98 5.76 -3.97 10.09
C ARG A 98 6.18 -3.96 8.62
N ASN A 99 7.38 -3.49 8.31
CA ASN A 99 7.80 -3.40 6.89
C ASN A 99 7.92 -4.78 6.23
N ILE A 100 8.13 -5.84 7.01
CA ILE A 100 8.07 -7.21 6.49
C ILE A 100 6.64 -7.60 6.07
N ASP A 101 5.61 -7.09 6.73
CA ASP A 101 4.22 -7.38 6.37
C ASP A 101 3.89 -6.78 5.01
N GLU A 102 4.45 -5.60 4.67
CA GLU A 102 4.34 -5.01 3.33
C GLU A 102 4.93 -5.91 2.24
N VAL A 103 6.13 -6.47 2.49
CA VAL A 103 6.80 -7.40 1.57
C VAL A 103 5.94 -8.66 1.38
N VAL A 104 5.45 -9.23 2.48
CA VAL A 104 4.61 -10.44 2.44
C VAL A 104 3.28 -10.16 1.73
N ALA A 105 2.61 -9.04 2.04
CA ALA A 105 1.36 -8.66 1.37
C ALA A 105 1.56 -8.47 -0.14
N SER A 106 2.61 -7.74 -0.53
CA SER A 106 2.95 -7.52 -1.94
C SER A 106 3.26 -8.83 -2.67
N SER A 107 3.87 -9.81 -1.97
CA SER A 107 4.19 -11.13 -2.53
C SER A 107 2.97 -12.04 -2.76
N ALA A 108 1.85 -11.74 -2.10
CA ALA A 108 0.64 -12.55 -2.15
C ALA A 108 -0.27 -12.19 -3.34
N VAL A 109 0.08 -11.16 -4.13
CA VAL A 109 -0.74 -10.59 -5.19
C VAL A 109 0.07 -10.41 -6.48
N GLU A 110 -0.58 -10.61 -7.63
CA GLU A 110 0.02 -10.38 -8.94
C GLU A 110 -1.10 -9.97 -9.90
N HIS A 111 -1.08 -8.72 -10.37
CA HIS A 111 -2.14 -8.14 -11.17
C HIS A 111 -1.60 -7.00 -12.06
N PRO A 112 -2.12 -6.79 -13.28
CA PRO A 112 -1.65 -5.72 -14.18
C PRO A 112 -1.73 -4.31 -13.59
N HIS A 113 -2.69 -4.07 -12.69
CA HIS A 113 -2.93 -2.80 -12.00
C HIS A 113 -2.32 -2.75 -10.58
N ILE A 114 -1.37 -3.62 -10.26
CA ILE A 114 -0.61 -3.60 -9.00
C ILE A 114 0.88 -3.57 -9.36
N VAL A 115 1.68 -2.78 -8.66
CA VAL A 115 3.15 -2.78 -8.79
C VAL A 115 3.69 -4.12 -8.30
N LYS A 116 4.31 -4.87 -9.21
CA LYS A 116 4.83 -6.21 -8.94
C LYS A 116 6.08 -6.16 -8.07
N LEU A 117 6.07 -6.95 -7.00
CA LEU A 117 7.25 -7.30 -6.22
C LEU A 117 8.07 -8.37 -6.98
N LEU A 118 9.32 -8.07 -7.29
CA LEU A 118 10.26 -8.97 -7.95
C LEU A 118 11.09 -9.78 -6.95
N GLY A 119 11.37 -9.21 -5.78
CA GLY A 119 12.11 -9.86 -4.71
C GLY A 119 12.37 -8.91 -3.55
N PHE A 120 13.16 -9.37 -2.59
CA PHE A 120 13.49 -8.62 -1.38
C PHE A 120 14.92 -8.89 -0.93
N PHE A 121 15.43 -8.07 -0.01
CA PHE A 121 16.69 -8.29 0.69
C PHE A 121 16.56 -7.86 2.14
N GLU A 122 17.35 -8.46 3.03
CA GLU A 122 17.32 -8.15 4.47
C GLU A 122 18.63 -7.52 4.99
N THR A 123 19.68 -7.51 4.17
CA THR A 123 21.02 -7.02 4.55
C THR A 123 21.45 -5.87 3.64
N PRO A 124 21.94 -4.73 4.17
CA PRO A 124 22.13 -4.42 5.59
C PRO A 124 20.83 -4.08 6.34
N SER A 125 19.74 -3.84 5.61
CA SER A 125 18.39 -3.65 6.13
C SER A 125 17.36 -4.19 5.14
N LEU A 126 16.11 -4.32 5.58
CA LEU A 126 15.02 -4.75 4.70
C LEU A 126 14.89 -3.81 3.48
N GLY A 127 14.63 -4.39 2.32
CA GLY A 127 14.25 -3.67 1.12
C GLY A 127 13.52 -4.54 0.11
N SER A 128 12.77 -3.87 -0.76
CA SER A 128 11.95 -4.49 -1.82
C SER A 128 12.49 -4.11 -3.18
N VAL A 129 12.52 -5.09 -4.09
CA VAL A 129 12.82 -4.89 -5.51
C VAL A 129 11.49 -4.99 -6.27
N LEU A 130 11.11 -3.89 -6.92
CA LEU A 130 9.82 -3.71 -7.59
C LEU A 130 10.02 -3.58 -9.10
N GLU A 131 8.99 -3.90 -9.87
CA GLU A 131 9.00 -3.63 -11.31
C GLU A 131 9.24 -2.14 -11.59
N TRP A 132 9.94 -1.85 -12.68
CA TRP A 132 10.06 -0.49 -13.18
C TRP A 132 8.78 -0.07 -13.89
N THR A 133 8.14 0.99 -13.41
CA THR A 133 6.91 1.54 -13.98
C THR A 133 7.24 2.72 -14.88
N ASP A 134 7.84 2.44 -16.04
CA ASP A 134 8.24 3.49 -17.00
C ASP A 134 7.05 4.37 -17.42
N GLY A 135 7.23 5.69 -17.53
CA GLY A 135 6.18 6.62 -17.93
C GLY A 135 4.98 6.75 -16.96
N TYR A 136 5.04 6.11 -15.79
CA TYR A 136 4.08 6.33 -14.72
C TYR A 136 4.56 7.44 -13.77
N ALA A 137 3.61 8.18 -13.21
CA ALA A 137 3.83 9.14 -12.12
C ALA A 137 2.75 8.98 -11.05
N ALA A 138 3.00 9.40 -9.82
CA ALA A 138 1.97 9.41 -8.78
C ALA A 138 0.78 10.29 -9.21
N LEU A 139 -0.44 9.81 -9.00
CA LEU A 139 -1.67 10.52 -9.37
C LEU A 139 -1.83 11.80 -8.55
N GLY A 140 -1.42 11.75 -7.28
CA GLY A 140 -1.42 12.89 -6.36
C GLY A 140 -0.13 12.96 -5.54
N MET A 141 0.02 14.06 -4.83
CA MET A 141 1.03 14.24 -3.79
C MET A 141 0.41 13.89 -2.43
N PRO A 142 1.22 13.45 -1.45
CA PRO A 142 0.71 13.09 -0.13
C PRO A 142 0.00 14.28 0.56
N PRO A 143 -0.79 14.03 1.61
CA PRO A 143 -1.40 15.09 2.39
C PRO A 143 -0.36 16.04 3.00
N SER A 144 -0.75 17.30 3.21
CA SER A 144 0.05 18.31 3.91
C SER A 144 -0.56 18.63 5.29
N PHE A 145 0.13 19.45 6.09
CA PHE A 145 -0.44 19.96 7.34
C PHE A 145 -1.72 20.78 7.13
N ASP A 146 -1.95 21.32 5.93
CA ASP A 146 -3.15 22.09 5.59
C ASP A 146 -4.32 21.18 5.21
N THR A 147 -4.03 20.08 4.51
CA THR A 147 -5.07 19.16 4.00
C THR A 147 -5.34 17.97 4.89
N VAL A 148 -4.41 17.67 5.82
CA VAL A 148 -4.43 16.64 6.87
C VAL A 148 -4.57 15.21 6.34
N THR A 149 -5.72 14.89 5.76
CA THR A 149 -6.07 13.56 5.23
C THR A 149 -6.25 13.54 3.72
N ARG A 150 -6.33 14.71 3.07
CA ARG A 150 -6.56 14.79 1.62
C ARG A 150 -5.25 14.95 0.86
N ASP A 151 -5.07 14.12 -0.15
CA ASP A 151 -3.99 14.28 -1.12
C ASP A 151 -4.06 15.63 -1.82
N THR A 152 -2.89 16.09 -2.23
CA THR A 152 -2.71 17.38 -2.88
C THR A 152 -2.36 17.20 -4.35
N TYR A 153 -2.67 18.21 -5.15
CA TYR A 153 -2.41 18.24 -6.59
C TYR A 153 -1.77 19.57 -6.95
N ALA A 154 -0.99 19.59 -8.03
CA ALA A 154 -0.45 20.85 -8.53
C ALA A 154 -1.58 21.83 -8.89
N PRO A 155 -1.40 23.14 -8.67
CA PRO A 155 -2.41 24.13 -9.05
C PRO A 155 -2.81 24.00 -10.53
N GLY A 156 -4.11 24.01 -10.81
CA GLY A 156 -4.64 23.85 -12.18
C GLY A 156 -4.68 22.41 -12.70
N THR A 157 -4.37 21.41 -11.88
CA THR A 157 -4.55 20.00 -12.26
C THR A 157 -6.01 19.74 -12.63
N SER A 158 -6.22 19.20 -13.83
CA SER A 158 -7.53 18.75 -14.31
C SER A 158 -7.36 17.45 -15.09
N PHE A 159 -8.34 16.58 -14.95
CA PHE A 159 -8.34 15.27 -15.60
C PHE A 159 -9.55 15.17 -16.52
N SER A 160 -9.36 14.59 -17.71
CA SER A 160 -10.48 14.29 -18.61
C SER A 160 -11.34 13.17 -18.03
N SER A 161 -12.63 13.14 -18.40
CA SER A 161 -13.53 12.05 -18.00
C SER A 161 -12.99 10.67 -18.43
N ALA A 162 -12.39 10.59 -19.62
CA ALA A 162 -11.78 9.37 -20.13
C ALA A 162 -10.59 8.91 -19.27
N PHE A 163 -9.73 9.84 -18.83
CA PHE A 163 -8.64 9.52 -17.90
C PHE A 163 -9.18 9.01 -16.57
N VAL A 164 -10.14 9.73 -15.98
CA VAL A 164 -10.72 9.38 -14.68
C VAL A 164 -11.35 7.99 -14.74
N GLN A 165 -12.14 7.72 -15.78
CA GLN A 165 -12.79 6.43 -15.97
C GLN A 165 -11.76 5.30 -16.09
N ARG A 166 -10.73 5.46 -16.91
CA ARG A 166 -9.71 4.42 -17.10
C ARG A 166 -8.92 4.15 -15.82
N SER A 167 -8.49 5.21 -15.13
CA SER A 167 -7.75 5.11 -13.88
C SER A 167 -8.59 4.43 -12.81
N ALA A 168 -9.86 4.85 -12.66
CA ALA A 168 -10.80 4.24 -11.72
C ALA A 168 -11.03 2.76 -12.01
N CYS A 169 -11.23 2.37 -13.27
CA CYS A 169 -11.37 0.96 -13.64
C CYS A 169 -10.13 0.14 -13.25
N GLY A 170 -8.92 0.67 -13.48
CA GLY A 170 -7.68 -0.01 -13.11
C GLY A 170 -7.54 -0.18 -11.59
N VAL A 171 -7.79 0.89 -10.83
CA VAL A 171 -7.74 0.86 -9.36
C VAL A 171 -8.81 -0.07 -8.78
N SER A 172 -10.04 -0.02 -9.28
CA SER A 172 -11.11 -0.93 -8.84
C SER A 172 -10.79 -2.39 -9.17
N ALA A 173 -10.17 -2.67 -10.32
CA ALA A 173 -9.73 -4.03 -10.65
C ALA A 173 -8.61 -4.51 -9.70
N ALA A 174 -7.67 -3.64 -9.33
CA ALA A 174 -6.66 -3.93 -8.31
C ALA A 174 -7.30 -4.21 -6.94
N ALA A 175 -8.20 -3.35 -6.47
CA ALA A 175 -8.90 -3.53 -5.20
C ALA A 175 -9.72 -4.83 -5.17
N ALA A 176 -10.49 -5.10 -6.22
CA ALA A 176 -11.24 -6.36 -6.35
C ALA A 176 -10.31 -7.58 -6.30
N HIS A 177 -9.11 -7.50 -6.90
CA HIS A 177 -8.12 -8.57 -6.83
C HIS A 177 -7.60 -8.82 -5.40
N LEU A 178 -7.40 -7.75 -4.62
CA LEU A 178 -7.02 -7.84 -3.20
C LEU A 178 -8.16 -8.44 -2.36
N HIS A 179 -9.38 -7.96 -2.58
CA HIS A 179 -10.55 -8.40 -1.81
C HIS A 179 -10.89 -9.87 -2.07
N ALA A 180 -10.72 -10.35 -3.30
CA ALA A 180 -10.83 -11.77 -3.64
C ALA A 180 -9.80 -12.66 -2.92
N ARG A 181 -8.80 -12.06 -2.25
CA ARG A 181 -7.78 -12.73 -1.43
C ARG A 181 -7.90 -12.34 0.04
N TYR A 182 -9.03 -11.77 0.45
CA TYR A 182 -9.32 -11.35 1.82
C TYR A 182 -8.29 -10.35 2.40
N MET A 183 -7.73 -9.53 1.52
CA MET A 183 -6.76 -8.49 1.87
C MET A 183 -7.37 -7.13 1.59
N SER A 184 -7.19 -6.18 2.51
CA SER A 184 -7.43 -4.76 2.27
C SER A 184 -6.09 -4.05 2.04
N HIS A 185 -6.08 -3.04 1.17
CA HIS A 185 -4.88 -2.21 0.96
C HIS A 185 -4.56 -1.34 2.18
N GLY A 186 -5.58 -0.89 2.91
CA GLY A 186 -5.44 -0.02 4.09
C GLY A 186 -5.04 1.43 3.80
N ASP A 187 -4.49 1.74 2.61
CA ASP A 187 -4.04 3.10 2.25
C ASP A 187 -4.30 3.47 0.78
N LEU A 188 -5.56 3.40 0.35
CA LEU A 188 -5.95 3.63 -1.06
C LEU A 188 -6.08 5.13 -1.38
N TYR A 189 -4.95 5.82 -1.53
CA TYR A 189 -4.86 7.25 -1.84
C TYR A 189 -4.16 7.51 -3.19
N ALA A 190 -4.36 8.71 -3.75
CA ALA A 190 -3.80 9.10 -5.04
C ALA A 190 -2.27 9.11 -5.06
N HIS A 191 -1.61 9.39 -3.94
CA HIS A 191 -0.15 9.31 -3.85
C HIS A 191 0.41 7.88 -3.92
N ASN A 192 -0.42 6.86 -3.64
CA ASN A 192 -0.07 5.44 -3.78
C ASN A 192 -0.53 4.83 -5.12
N ILE A 193 -1.18 5.64 -5.97
CA ILE A 193 -1.62 5.22 -7.31
C ILE A 193 -0.70 5.85 -8.35
N LEU A 194 0.00 5.00 -9.10
CA LEU A 194 0.80 5.41 -10.25
C LEU A 194 -0.07 5.43 -11.51
N VAL A 195 0.02 6.48 -12.32
CA VAL A 195 -0.76 6.68 -13.55
C VAL A 195 0.10 7.07 -14.74
N ARG A 196 -0.30 6.63 -15.93
CA ARG A 196 0.18 7.16 -17.23
C ARG A 196 -0.78 8.22 -17.76
N PRO A 197 -0.36 9.10 -18.69
CA PRO A 197 -1.25 10.05 -19.38
C PRO A 197 -2.45 9.39 -20.09
N SER A 198 -2.34 8.12 -20.47
CA SER A 198 -3.43 7.32 -21.03
C SER A 198 -4.56 7.04 -20.03
N GLY A 199 -4.30 7.17 -18.73
CA GLY A 199 -5.17 6.73 -17.63
C GLY A 199 -4.92 5.29 -17.17
N ASP A 200 -3.86 4.63 -17.65
CA ASP A 200 -3.48 3.32 -17.11
C ASP A 200 -2.94 3.50 -15.68
N ALA A 201 -3.51 2.78 -14.72
CA ALA A 201 -3.19 2.91 -13.30
C ALA A 201 -2.55 1.64 -12.71
N LYS A 202 -1.64 1.82 -11.75
CA LYS A 202 -1.04 0.77 -10.93
C LYS A 202 -1.04 1.19 -9.46
N LEU A 203 -1.57 0.33 -8.60
CA LEU A 203 -1.56 0.51 -7.14
C LEU A 203 -0.23 0.02 -6.57
N GLY A 204 0.39 0.82 -5.72
CA GLY A 204 1.61 0.47 -4.99
C GLY A 204 1.50 0.82 -3.50
N ASP A 205 2.60 0.59 -2.79
CA ASP A 205 2.76 0.79 -1.33
C ASP A 205 1.76 0.02 -0.45
N PHE A 206 2.14 -1.19 -0.06
CA PHE A 206 1.33 -2.08 0.77
C PHE A 206 1.62 -1.90 2.27
N GLY A 207 2.19 -0.77 2.69
CA GLY A 207 2.64 -0.54 4.07
C GLY A 207 1.53 -0.64 5.14
N ALA A 208 0.28 -0.35 4.75
CA ALA A 208 -0.90 -0.47 5.59
C ALA A 208 -1.76 -1.70 5.26
N ALA A 209 -1.33 -2.54 4.31
CA ALA A 209 -2.12 -3.66 3.84
C ALA A 209 -2.27 -4.72 4.94
N PHE A 210 -3.46 -5.31 5.02
CA PHE A 210 -3.76 -6.28 6.06
C PHE A 210 -4.74 -7.35 5.57
N TYR A 211 -4.62 -8.55 6.14
CA TYR A 211 -5.48 -9.69 5.82
C TYR A 211 -6.61 -9.76 6.84
N TYR A 212 -7.86 -9.79 6.38
CA TYR A 212 -9.01 -9.98 7.27
C TYR A 212 -9.53 -11.42 7.28
N GLY A 213 -9.08 -12.27 6.35
CA GLY A 213 -9.42 -13.69 6.31
C GLY A 213 -10.80 -14.02 5.71
N PRO A 214 -11.00 -15.27 5.26
CA PRO A 214 -12.23 -15.72 4.59
C PRO A 214 -13.46 -15.68 5.48
N ASP A 215 -13.28 -15.94 6.78
CA ASP A 215 -14.36 -16.08 7.74
C ASP A 215 -14.68 -14.76 8.48
N SER A 216 -14.19 -13.63 7.98
CA SER A 216 -14.47 -12.32 8.58
C SER A 216 -15.93 -11.95 8.42
N ALA A 217 -16.65 -11.85 9.55
CA ALA A 217 -18.02 -11.36 9.58
C ALA A 217 -18.17 -9.90 9.08
N HIS A 218 -17.06 -9.16 9.02
CA HIS A 218 -17.01 -7.74 8.64
C HIS A 218 -16.25 -7.50 7.33
N ALA A 219 -16.12 -8.52 6.47
CA ALA A 219 -15.37 -8.42 5.22
C ALA A 219 -15.76 -7.18 4.39
N GLU A 220 -17.05 -6.90 4.22
CA GLU A 220 -17.56 -5.75 3.47
C GLU A 220 -17.15 -4.39 4.06
N ARG A 221 -16.84 -4.32 5.36
CA ARG A 221 -16.39 -3.09 6.02
C ARG A 221 -14.89 -2.85 5.91
N TYR A 222 -14.12 -3.90 5.58
CA TYR A 222 -12.69 -3.78 5.32
C TYR A 222 -12.36 -3.52 3.85
N GLN A 223 -13.30 -3.84 2.96
CA GLN A 223 -13.23 -3.65 1.51
C GLN A 223 -13.60 -2.21 1.14
#